data_AF-A0A453T1N8-F1
#
_entry.id   AF-A0A453T1N8-F1
#
_cell.length_a   1.000
_cell.length_b   1.000
_cell.length_c   1.000
_cell.angle_alpha   90.00
_cell.angle_beta   90.00
_cell.angle_gamma   90.00
#
_symmetry.space_group_name_H-M   'P 1'
#
loop_
_entity.id
_entity.type
_entity.pdbx_description
1 polymer ?
#
loop_
_entity_poly.entity_id
_entity_poly.type
_entity_poly.pdbx_seq_one_letter_code
_entity_poly.pdbx_strand_id
1 'polypeptide(L)'
;KYPNNALVHRPALIDYIVSMKIKNPAQLDAALSFLTNVGPDPLDTGKFEEACGVGVVVSIEEIHSTVTKVLHENMEAILEQRYHINVGNLCGQVRKRHPWGDAKATKEEIEKRLAEILGPKTEADNVKPVKTKKGKPAKSEEKKVAVATVAPPSEDLNPYSHFPEPAENNKKYSSAMGTYGGHITQRRF
;
A
#
# COMPACT_ATOMS: atom_id res chain seq x y z
N LYS A 1 7.95 14.36 -7.54
CA LYS A 1 7.86 15.85 -7.60
C LYS A 1 6.57 16.16 -8.33
N TYR A 2 5.54 16.68 -7.67
CA TYR A 2 4.28 17.02 -8.36
C TYR A 2 4.54 18.19 -9.31
N PRO A 3 4.04 18.14 -10.55
CA PRO A 3 4.44 19.11 -11.55
C PRO A 3 3.76 20.45 -11.25
N ASN A 4 4.56 21.53 -11.21
CA ASN A 4 4.09 22.88 -10.90
C ASN A 4 3.12 23.43 -11.97
N ASN A 5 3.00 22.77 -13.12
CA ASN A 5 2.13 23.18 -14.22
C ASN A 5 0.64 23.01 -13.90
N ALA A 6 0.26 22.08 -13.01
CA ALA A 6 -1.13 21.75 -12.71
C ALA A 6 -1.68 22.38 -11.42
N LEU A 7 -0.97 23.36 -10.84
CA LEU A 7 -1.36 23.99 -9.57
C LEU A 7 -2.75 24.63 -9.61
N VAL A 8 -3.14 25.15 -10.77
CA VAL A 8 -4.44 25.79 -11.03
C VAL A 8 -5.62 24.83 -10.83
N HIS A 9 -5.40 23.52 -10.94
CA HIS A 9 -6.46 22.50 -10.83
C HIS A 9 -6.60 21.90 -9.44
N ARG A 10 -5.74 22.27 -8.47
CA ARG A 10 -5.82 21.72 -7.11
C ARG A 10 -7.18 21.96 -6.44
N PRO A 11 -7.80 23.14 -6.50
CA PRO A 11 -9.12 23.35 -5.90
C PRO A 11 -10.17 22.40 -6.48
N ALA A 12 -10.17 22.20 -7.80
CA ALA A 12 -11.08 21.26 -8.46
C ALA A 12 -10.82 19.82 -7.99
N LEU A 13 -9.57 19.34 -8.01
CA LEU A 13 -9.25 17.99 -7.53
C LEU A 13 -9.69 17.75 -6.08
N ILE A 14 -9.50 18.74 -5.20
CA ILE A 14 -9.94 18.67 -3.80
C ILE A 14 -11.46 18.55 -3.72
N ASP A 15 -12.20 19.32 -4.50
CA ASP A 15 -13.67 19.25 -4.55
C ASP A 15 -14.15 17.85 -4.96
N TYR A 16 -13.50 17.21 -5.94
CA TYR A 16 -13.80 15.83 -6.34
C TYR A 16 -13.53 14.79 -5.24
N ILE A 17 -12.50 15.00 -4.42
CA ILE A 17 -12.17 14.11 -3.30
C ILE A 17 -13.17 14.31 -2.15
N VAL A 18 -13.45 15.57 -1.78
CA VAL A 18 -14.39 15.92 -0.70
C VAL A 18 -15.81 15.49 -1.05
N SER A 19 -16.21 15.64 -2.31
CA SER A 19 -17.50 15.18 -2.84
C SER A 19 -17.58 13.66 -3.04
N MET A 20 -16.55 12.91 -2.66
CA MET A 20 -16.45 11.46 -2.84
C MET A 20 -16.65 10.98 -4.29
N LYS A 21 -16.36 11.82 -5.28
CA LYS A 21 -16.36 11.42 -6.69
C LYS A 21 -15.14 10.57 -7.01
N ILE A 22 -13.99 10.89 -6.42
CA ILE A 22 -12.77 10.08 -6.42
C ILE A 22 -12.72 9.33 -5.08
N LYS A 23 -12.85 8.00 -5.13
CA LYS A 23 -12.96 7.15 -3.94
C LYS A 23 -11.77 6.23 -3.73
N ASN A 24 -11.08 5.88 -4.80
CA ASN A 24 -9.99 4.90 -4.74
C ASN A 24 -8.64 5.51 -5.19
N PRO A 25 -7.51 4.92 -4.77
CA PRO A 25 -6.18 5.41 -5.15
C PRO A 25 -5.92 5.40 -6.66
N ALA A 26 -6.51 4.45 -7.41
CA ALA A 26 -6.31 4.36 -8.86
C ALA A 26 -6.94 5.55 -9.59
N GLN A 27 -8.14 5.98 -9.18
CA GLN A 27 -8.81 7.18 -9.67
C GLN A 27 -7.99 8.44 -9.34
N LEU A 28 -7.41 8.51 -8.14
CA LEU A 28 -6.53 9.62 -7.76
C LEU A 28 -5.26 9.67 -8.61
N ASP A 29 -4.58 8.53 -8.81
CA ASP A 29 -3.39 8.45 -9.65
C ASP A 29 -3.71 8.83 -11.11
N ALA A 30 -4.85 8.38 -11.63
CA ALA A 30 -5.34 8.76 -12.96
C ALA A 30 -5.64 10.26 -13.06
N ALA A 31 -6.27 10.85 -12.04
CA ALA A 31 -6.52 12.29 -11.98
C ALA A 31 -5.22 13.08 -11.98
N LEU A 32 -4.25 12.71 -11.16
CA LEU A 32 -2.94 13.37 -11.12
C LEU A 32 -2.20 13.26 -12.46
N SER A 33 -2.28 12.10 -13.11
CA SER A 33 -1.71 11.88 -14.45
C SER A 33 -2.38 12.77 -15.51
N PHE A 34 -3.71 12.84 -15.51
CA PHE A 34 -4.47 13.68 -16.42
C PHE A 34 -4.13 15.17 -16.24
N LEU A 35 -4.15 15.65 -15.00
CA LEU A 35 -3.84 17.05 -14.68
C LEU A 35 -2.40 17.42 -15.04
N THR A 36 -1.46 16.48 -14.92
CA THR A 36 -0.06 16.68 -15.36
C THR A 36 0.03 16.94 -16.85
N ASN A 37 -0.78 16.25 -17.66
CA ASN A 37 -0.81 16.37 -19.12
C ASN A 37 -1.56 17.63 -19.60
N VAL A 38 -2.61 18.04 -18.90
CA VAL A 38 -3.34 19.29 -19.17
C VAL A 38 -2.49 20.52 -18.83
N GLY A 39 -1.73 20.46 -17.74
CA GLY A 39 -0.88 21.58 -17.32
C GLY A 39 -1.72 22.78 -16.87
N PRO A 40 -1.50 24.00 -17.42
CA PRO A 40 -2.23 25.20 -17.03
C PRO A 40 -3.53 25.42 -17.84
N ASP A 41 -3.79 24.59 -18.84
CA ASP A 41 -4.94 24.77 -19.75
C ASP A 41 -6.27 24.53 -19.03
N PRO A 42 -7.40 25.09 -19.51
CA PRO A 42 -8.71 24.88 -18.91
C PRO A 42 -9.06 23.38 -18.80
N LEU A 43 -9.58 22.99 -17.62
CA LEU A 43 -9.97 21.60 -17.35
C LEU A 43 -11.27 21.26 -18.09
N ASP A 44 -11.20 20.34 -19.03
CA ASP A 44 -12.38 19.71 -19.63
C ASP A 44 -12.95 18.68 -18.63
N THR A 45 -14.03 19.05 -17.95
CA THR A 45 -14.63 18.23 -16.89
C THR A 45 -15.12 16.88 -17.41
N GLY A 46 -15.62 16.81 -18.65
CA GLY A 46 -16.11 15.57 -19.23
C GLY A 46 -14.98 14.57 -19.46
N LYS A 47 -13.89 15.03 -20.10
CA LYS A 47 -12.70 14.19 -20.32
C LYS A 47 -11.99 13.84 -19.02
N PHE A 48 -11.98 14.76 -18.06
CA PHE A 48 -11.42 14.49 -16.74
C PHE A 48 -12.19 13.40 -16.01
N GLU A 49 -13.52 13.49 -15.96
CA GLU A 49 -14.38 12.49 -15.31
C GLU A 49 -14.25 11.12 -15.98
N GLU A 50 -14.21 11.08 -17.32
CA GLU A 50 -14.00 9.84 -18.08
C GLU A 50 -12.61 9.22 -17.80
N ALA A 51 -11.55 10.02 -17.86
CA ALA A 51 -10.18 9.55 -17.63
C ALA A 51 -9.95 9.06 -16.19
N CYS A 52 -10.66 9.67 -15.23
CA CYS A 52 -10.56 9.32 -13.83
C CYS A 52 -11.57 8.24 -13.41
N GLY A 53 -12.45 7.77 -14.31
CA GLY A 53 -13.52 6.83 -13.98
C GLY A 53 -14.47 7.35 -12.91
N VAL A 54 -14.77 8.65 -12.90
CA VAL A 54 -15.74 9.24 -11.98
C VAL A 54 -17.13 8.68 -12.28
N GLY A 55 -17.82 8.20 -11.24
CA GLY A 55 -19.12 7.54 -11.38
C GLY A 55 -19.04 6.07 -11.82
N VAL A 56 -17.86 5.56 -12.20
CA VAL A 56 -17.67 4.13 -12.48
C VAL A 56 -17.58 3.38 -11.16
N VAL A 57 -18.65 2.67 -10.81
CA VAL A 57 -18.70 1.78 -9.65
C VAL A 57 -18.62 0.35 -10.15
N VAL A 58 -17.49 -0.30 -9.91
CA VAL A 58 -17.35 -1.73 -10.20
C VAL A 58 -18.14 -2.51 -9.16
N SER A 59 -19.15 -3.24 -9.61
CA SER A 59 -19.99 -4.04 -8.71
C SER A 59 -19.24 -5.27 -8.19
N ILE A 60 -19.63 -5.75 -7.01
CA ILE A 60 -19.04 -6.95 -6.40
C ILE A 60 -19.23 -8.16 -7.33
N GLU A 61 -20.39 -8.29 -7.97
CA GLU A 61 -20.71 -9.36 -8.91
C GLU A 61 -19.76 -9.36 -10.13
N GLU A 62 -19.43 -8.18 -10.64
CA GLU A 62 -18.52 -8.02 -11.76
C GLU A 62 -17.07 -8.38 -11.37
N ILE A 63 -16.66 -8.04 -10.15
CA ILE A 63 -15.39 -8.50 -9.56
C ILE A 63 -15.39 -10.02 -9.48
N HIS A 64 -16.43 -10.65 -8.92
CA HIS A 64 -16.54 -12.11 -8.83
C HIS A 64 -16.43 -12.77 -10.20
N SER A 65 -17.22 -12.33 -11.18
CA SER A 65 -17.19 -12.87 -12.55
C SER A 65 -15.79 -12.79 -13.15
N THR A 66 -15.10 -11.67 -12.93
CA THR A 66 -13.76 -11.44 -13.48
C THR A 66 -12.71 -12.27 -12.78
N VAL A 67 -12.78 -12.38 -11.45
CA VAL A 67 -11.93 -13.27 -10.66
C VAL A 67 -12.10 -14.72 -11.11
N THR A 68 -13.33 -15.20 -11.27
CA THR A 68 -13.60 -16.57 -11.77
C THR A 68 -12.98 -16.79 -13.16
N LYS A 69 -13.12 -15.83 -14.08
CA LYS A 69 -12.50 -15.92 -15.42
C LYS A 69 -10.98 -15.99 -15.33
N VAL A 70 -10.35 -15.11 -14.53
CA VAL A 70 -8.89 -15.09 -14.35
C VAL A 70 -8.40 -16.39 -13.70
N LEU A 71 -9.10 -16.91 -12.70
CA LEU A 71 -8.74 -18.19 -12.08
C LEU A 71 -8.87 -19.37 -13.06
N HIS A 72 -9.92 -19.38 -13.87
CA HIS A 72 -10.11 -20.41 -14.90
C HIS A 72 -9.01 -20.36 -15.97
N GLU A 73 -8.65 -19.16 -16.43
CA GLU A 73 -7.53 -18.95 -17.39
C GLU A 73 -6.18 -19.39 -16.82
N ASN A 74 -5.99 -19.32 -15.50
CA ASN A 74 -4.74 -19.68 -14.82
C ASN A 74 -4.84 -21.02 -14.06
N MET A 75 -5.86 -21.85 -14.32
CA MET A 75 -6.17 -23.06 -13.55
C MET A 75 -5.01 -24.08 -13.55
N GLU A 76 -4.37 -24.26 -14.70
CA GLU A 76 -3.21 -25.18 -14.84
C GLU A 76 -2.05 -24.75 -13.93
N ALA A 77 -1.72 -23.46 -13.92
CA ALA A 77 -0.68 -22.90 -13.05
C ALA A 77 -1.07 -22.95 -11.56
N ILE A 78 -2.36 -22.79 -11.24
CA ILE A 78 -2.88 -22.91 -9.86
C ILE A 78 -2.67 -24.34 -9.35
N LEU A 79 -2.97 -25.36 -10.16
CA LEU A 79 -2.81 -26.75 -9.77
C LEU A 79 -1.34 -27.18 -9.65
N GLU A 80 -0.47 -26.68 -10.53
CA GLU A 80 0.97 -26.96 -10.49
C GLU A 80 1.68 -26.28 -9.30
N GLN A 81 1.42 -25.00 -9.09
CA GLN A 81 2.12 -24.20 -8.08
C GLN A 81 1.43 -24.22 -6.72
N ARG A 82 0.18 -24.70 -6.65
CA ARG A 82 -0.67 -24.67 -5.45
C ARG A 82 -0.59 -23.31 -4.74
N TYR A 83 -0.19 -23.29 -3.47
CA TYR A 83 -0.07 -22.09 -2.66
C TYR A 83 1.16 -21.22 -2.96
N HIS A 84 2.06 -21.66 -3.84
CA HIS A 84 3.18 -20.86 -4.32
C HIS A 84 2.81 -19.95 -5.51
N ILE A 85 1.57 -20.03 -6.01
CA ILE A 85 1.15 -19.16 -7.09
C ILE A 85 1.24 -17.68 -6.70
N ASN A 86 1.69 -16.86 -7.64
CA ASN A 86 1.77 -15.43 -7.43
C ASN A 86 0.37 -14.79 -7.44
N VAL A 87 -0.24 -14.68 -6.26
CA VAL A 87 -1.54 -13.99 -6.06
C VAL A 87 -1.50 -12.55 -6.57
N GLY A 88 -0.35 -11.87 -6.48
CA GLY A 88 -0.17 -10.53 -7.01
C GLY A 88 -0.32 -10.46 -8.53
N ASN A 89 0.11 -11.49 -9.26
CA ASN A 89 -0.10 -11.58 -10.71
C ASN A 89 -1.60 -11.71 -11.03
N LEU A 90 -2.32 -12.59 -10.33
CA LEU A 90 -3.77 -12.76 -10.50
C LEU A 90 -4.52 -11.46 -10.20
N CYS A 91 -4.19 -10.77 -9.10
CA CYS A 91 -4.73 -9.46 -8.77
C CYS A 91 -4.46 -8.44 -9.88
N GLY A 92 -3.25 -8.46 -10.46
CA GLY A 92 -2.87 -7.60 -11.58
C GLY A 92 -3.70 -7.86 -12.84
N GLN A 93 -4.02 -9.11 -13.15
CA GLN A 93 -4.89 -9.47 -14.29
C GLN A 93 -6.31 -8.94 -14.09
N VAL A 94 -6.88 -9.06 -12.89
CA VAL A 94 -8.20 -8.50 -12.58
C VAL A 94 -8.17 -6.97 -12.66
N ARG A 95 -7.15 -6.32 -12.11
CA ARG A 95 -7.01 -4.85 -12.12
C ARG A 95 -6.86 -4.28 -13.53
N LYS A 96 -6.31 -5.03 -14.49
CA LYS A 96 -6.27 -4.62 -15.91
C LYS A 96 -7.67 -4.54 -16.53
N ARG A 97 -8.59 -5.41 -16.11
CA ARG A 97 -9.97 -5.43 -16.60
C ARG A 97 -10.84 -4.43 -15.83
N HIS A 98 -10.59 -4.28 -14.52
CA HIS A 98 -11.29 -3.36 -13.62
C HIS A 98 -10.32 -2.41 -12.93
N PRO A 99 -9.86 -1.34 -13.61
CA PRO A 99 -8.89 -0.40 -13.05
C PRO A 99 -9.42 0.36 -11.83
N TRP A 100 -10.75 0.56 -11.76
CA TRP A 100 -11.44 1.30 -10.71
C TRP A 100 -12.04 0.40 -9.61
N GLY A 101 -11.81 -0.92 -9.70
CA GLY A 101 -12.30 -1.87 -8.70
C GLY A 101 -11.59 -1.74 -7.36
N ASP A 102 -12.24 -2.21 -6.30
CA ASP A 102 -11.62 -2.30 -4.99
C ASP A 102 -10.54 -3.40 -5.00
N ALA A 103 -9.28 -2.98 -4.91
CA ALA A 103 -8.14 -3.87 -4.90
C ALA A 103 -8.12 -4.80 -3.67
N LYS A 104 -8.64 -4.33 -2.53
CA LYS A 104 -8.71 -5.14 -1.31
C LYS A 104 -9.75 -6.24 -1.46
N ALA A 105 -10.97 -5.87 -1.87
CA ALA A 105 -12.04 -6.84 -2.12
C ALA A 105 -11.66 -7.87 -3.20
N THR A 106 -10.99 -7.42 -4.26
CA THR A 106 -10.48 -8.31 -5.33
C THR A 106 -9.48 -9.34 -4.78
N LYS A 107 -8.54 -8.90 -3.94
CA LYS A 107 -7.54 -9.79 -3.35
C LYS A 107 -8.18 -10.80 -2.41
N GLU A 108 -9.07 -10.35 -1.53
CA GLU A 108 -9.79 -11.22 -0.58
C GLU A 108 -10.61 -12.28 -1.32
N GLU A 109 -11.29 -11.91 -2.41
CA GLU A 109 -12.04 -12.87 -3.22
C GLU A 109 -11.13 -13.87 -3.92
N ILE A 110 -10.00 -13.44 -4.49
CA ILE A 110 -9.02 -14.35 -5.09
C ILE A 110 -8.49 -15.34 -4.05
N GLU A 111 -8.11 -14.88 -2.86
CA GLU A 111 -7.59 -15.74 -1.79
C GLU A 111 -8.64 -16.75 -1.31
N LYS A 112 -9.90 -16.31 -1.17
CA LYS A 112 -11.03 -17.19 -0.83
C LYS A 112 -11.22 -18.29 -1.88
N ARG A 113 -11.27 -17.93 -3.16
CA ARG A 113 -11.46 -18.89 -4.27
C ARG A 113 -10.28 -19.83 -4.43
N LEU A 114 -9.06 -19.35 -4.25
CA LEU A 114 -7.87 -20.20 -4.24
C LEU A 114 -7.92 -21.21 -3.10
N ALA A 115 -8.35 -20.80 -1.90
CA ALA A 115 -8.53 -21.72 -0.78
C ALA A 115 -9.61 -22.76 -1.04
N GLU A 116 -10.72 -22.38 -1.70
CA GLU A 116 -11.77 -23.31 -2.16
C GLU A 116 -11.24 -24.34 -3.16
N ILE A 117 -10.38 -23.92 -4.11
CA ILE A 117 -9.82 -24.81 -5.16
C ILE A 117 -8.72 -25.72 -4.60
N LEU A 118 -7.81 -25.17 -3.78
CA LEU A 118 -6.61 -25.89 -3.32
C LEU A 118 -6.82 -26.68 -2.01
N GLY A 119 -7.86 -26.36 -1.25
CA GLY A 119 -8.12 -26.98 0.06
C GLY A 119 -7.13 -26.54 1.14
N PRO A 120 -7.13 -27.17 2.33
CA PRO A 120 -6.24 -26.77 3.44
C PRO A 120 -4.76 -26.86 3.04
N LYS A 121 -3.96 -25.87 3.48
CA LYS A 121 -2.51 -25.86 3.29
C LYS A 121 -1.91 -27.11 3.94
N THR A 122 -1.27 -27.95 3.15
CA THR A 122 -0.64 -29.18 3.63
C THR A 122 0.88 -29.01 3.65
N GLU A 123 1.62 -29.87 4.36
CA GLU A 123 3.07 -29.73 4.55
C GLU A 123 3.87 -29.63 3.23
N ALA A 124 3.33 -30.16 2.12
CA ALA A 124 3.89 -30.02 0.77
C ALA A 124 3.96 -28.55 0.29
N ASP A 125 3.05 -27.68 0.76
CA ASP A 125 3.02 -26.25 0.45
C ASP A 125 4.00 -25.43 1.34
N ASN A 126 4.55 -26.04 2.40
CA ASN A 126 5.52 -25.42 3.30
C ASN A 126 6.97 -25.63 2.82
N VAL A 127 7.17 -26.51 1.83
CA VAL A 127 8.47 -26.72 1.19
C VAL A 127 8.71 -25.55 0.23
N LYS A 128 9.56 -24.61 0.64
CA LYS A 128 10.02 -23.52 -0.25
C LYS A 128 10.39 -24.09 -1.62
N PRO A 129 9.88 -23.54 -2.74
CA PRO A 129 10.28 -23.99 -4.06
C PRO A 129 11.79 -23.87 -4.18
N VAL A 130 12.45 -25.03 -4.32
CA VAL A 130 13.89 -25.11 -4.55
C VAL A 130 14.15 -24.36 -5.83
N LYS A 131 14.76 -23.17 -5.73
CA LYS A 131 15.28 -22.44 -6.88
C LYS A 131 16.22 -23.39 -7.63
N THR A 132 15.74 -23.97 -8.73
CA THR A 132 16.59 -24.66 -9.70
C THR A 132 17.49 -23.60 -10.33
N LYS A 133 18.62 -23.35 -9.66
CA LYS A 133 19.75 -22.60 -10.19
C LYS A 133 20.25 -23.36 -11.42
N LYS A 134 19.81 -22.94 -12.61
CA LYS A 134 20.56 -23.16 -13.84
C LYS A 134 21.97 -22.60 -13.61
N GLY A 135 22.94 -23.50 -13.77
CA GLY A 135 24.29 -23.36 -13.23
C GLY A 135 25.06 -22.12 -13.68
N LYS A 136 25.85 -21.58 -12.75
CA LYS A 136 27.08 -20.84 -13.04
C LYS A 136 28.15 -21.38 -12.08
N PRO A 137 29.33 -21.80 -12.57
CA PRO A 137 30.31 -22.53 -11.77
C PRO A 137 31.06 -21.65 -10.76
N ALA A 138 31.34 -22.31 -9.63
CA ALA A 138 32.25 -22.04 -8.53
C ALA A 138 33.21 -20.84 -8.57
N LYS A 139 33.19 -20.08 -7.47
CA LYS A 139 34.42 -19.78 -6.72
C LYS A 139 34.10 -19.87 -5.21
N SER A 140 34.59 -20.94 -4.58
CA SER A 140 34.91 -21.12 -3.15
C SER A 140 35.86 -20.01 -2.69
N GLU A 141 36.10 -19.63 -1.44
CA GLU A 141 35.85 -20.02 -0.05
C GLU A 141 36.23 -18.71 0.74
N GLU A 142 35.84 -18.38 1.97
CA GLU A 142 36.00 -19.18 3.17
C GLU A 142 35.25 -18.55 4.38
N LYS A 143 34.57 -19.43 5.12
CA LYS A 143 34.34 -19.50 6.58
C LYS A 143 34.24 -18.22 7.43
N LYS A 144 33.11 -18.11 8.13
CA LYS A 144 33.10 -18.31 9.59
C LYS A 144 31.88 -19.11 10.02
N VAL A 145 32.17 -20.09 10.88
CA VAL A 145 31.33 -21.19 11.36
C VAL A 145 30.63 -20.78 12.67
N ALA A 146 29.37 -21.18 12.73
CA ALA A 146 28.51 -21.59 13.85
C ALA A 146 28.63 -20.94 15.24
N VAL A 147 27.48 -20.62 15.82
CA VAL A 147 26.97 -21.36 16.99
C VAL A 147 25.45 -21.55 16.86
N ALA A 148 25.01 -22.74 17.26
CA ALA A 148 23.68 -23.31 17.19
C ALA A 148 22.67 -22.72 18.20
N THR A 149 21.42 -22.66 17.74
CA THR A 149 20.15 -23.05 18.40
C THR A 149 20.05 -22.98 19.93
N VAL A 150 19.27 -22.01 20.44
CA VAL A 150 18.21 -22.21 21.48
C VAL A 150 17.19 -21.07 21.36
N ALA A 151 15.89 -21.37 21.42
CA ALA A 151 14.82 -20.40 21.68
C ALA A 151 14.08 -20.81 22.98
N PRO A 152 13.31 -19.94 23.66
CA PRO A 152 13.53 -18.54 24.05
C PRO A 152 13.51 -18.40 25.60
N PRO A 153 13.58 -17.17 26.16
CA PRO A 153 12.45 -16.76 27.01
C PRO A 153 11.92 -15.38 26.61
N SER A 154 10.61 -15.26 26.82
CA SER A 154 9.81 -14.05 26.70
C SER A 154 10.32 -12.93 27.59
N GLU A 155 10.79 -11.84 27.00
CA GLU A 155 10.75 -10.53 27.64
C GLU A 155 10.15 -9.55 26.63
N ASP A 156 8.87 -9.23 26.85
CA ASP A 156 8.15 -8.11 26.28
C ASP A 156 8.85 -6.80 26.70
N LEU A 157 9.99 -6.50 26.10
CA LEU A 157 10.53 -5.15 26.11
C LEU A 157 9.85 -4.40 24.97
N ASN A 158 8.69 -3.83 25.28
CA ASN A 158 8.02 -2.88 24.40
C ASN A 158 9.06 -1.81 23.98
N PRO A 159 9.43 -1.73 22.69
CA PRO A 159 10.48 -0.81 22.20
C PRO A 159 10.09 0.66 22.38
N TYR A 160 8.84 0.94 22.76
CA TYR A 160 8.33 2.27 23.05
C TYR A 160 8.36 2.64 24.54
N SER A 161 8.90 1.79 25.43
CA SER A 161 9.01 2.09 26.88
C SER A 161 9.92 3.28 27.19
N HIS A 162 10.73 3.74 26.23
CA HIS A 162 11.50 4.97 26.37
C HIS A 162 10.66 6.25 26.17
N PHE A 163 9.49 6.15 25.56
CA PHE A 163 8.62 7.31 25.37
C PHE A 163 7.81 7.58 26.65
N PRO A 164 7.74 8.84 27.10
CA PRO A 164 6.90 9.21 28.23
C PRO A 164 5.44 8.89 27.92
N GLU A 165 4.69 8.47 28.94
CA GLU A 165 3.28 8.15 28.76
C GLU A 165 2.51 9.39 28.27
N PRO A 166 1.45 9.23 27.45
CA PRO A 166 0.67 10.35 26.93
C PRO A 166 0.17 11.33 28.00
N ALA A 167 -0.07 10.86 29.22
CA ALA A 167 -0.48 11.65 30.37
C ALA A 167 0.61 12.62 30.87
N GLU A 168 1.88 12.38 30.55
CA GLU A 168 3.02 13.19 30.99
C GLU A 168 3.42 14.28 29.98
N ASN A 169 2.85 14.27 28.77
CA ASN A 169 3.14 15.27 27.72
C ASN A 169 2.81 16.71 28.14
N ASN A 170 1.85 16.90 29.04
CA ASN A 170 1.40 18.21 29.52
C ASN A 170 2.32 18.84 30.59
N LYS A 171 3.25 18.08 31.20
CA LYS A 171 4.17 18.60 32.23
C LYS A 171 5.40 19.30 31.66
N LYS A 172 5.74 19.11 30.38
CA LYS A 172 6.92 19.75 29.76
C LYS A 172 6.72 21.23 29.41
N TYR A 173 5.49 21.72 29.30
CA TYR A 173 5.21 23.11 28.88
C TYR A 173 5.04 24.11 30.04
N SER A 174 4.92 23.65 31.29
CA SER A 174 4.75 24.55 32.45
C SER A 174 6.07 25.02 33.07
N SER A 175 7.21 24.43 32.71
CA SER A 175 8.53 24.78 33.28
C SER A 175 9.28 25.87 32.49
N ALA A 176 8.75 26.39 31.38
CA ALA A 176 9.41 27.41 30.57
C ALA A 176 8.92 28.85 30.83
N MET A 177 8.08 29.07 31.85
CA MET A 177 7.55 30.40 32.22
C MET A 177 7.90 30.76 33.66
N GLY A 178 9.18 30.73 33.99
CA GLY A 178 9.62 31.11 35.33
C GLY A 178 11.13 31.22 35.46
N THR A 179 11.73 32.25 34.85
CA THR A 179 12.85 33.05 35.39
C THR A 179 13.37 34.01 34.31
N TYR A 180 12.72 35.17 34.16
CA TYR A 180 13.39 36.38 33.66
C TYR A 180 12.95 37.53 34.57
N GLY A 181 13.62 37.63 35.73
CA GLY A 181 13.54 38.75 36.64
C GLY A 181 14.90 39.47 36.70
N GLY A 182 14.91 40.75 36.35
CA GLY A 182 16.05 41.69 36.48
C GLY A 182 16.78 41.93 35.15
N HIS A 183 17.05 43.14 34.66
CA HIS A 183 16.99 44.50 35.21
C HIS A 183 16.48 45.47 34.13
N ILE A 184 15.56 46.36 34.51
CA ILE A 184 15.12 47.48 33.66
C ILE A 184 15.88 48.71 34.16
N THR A 185 17.00 49.04 33.52
CA THR A 185 17.71 50.30 33.81
C THR A 185 16.96 51.43 33.12
N GLN A 186 16.26 52.27 33.89
CA GLN A 186 15.71 53.53 33.41
C GLN A 186 16.85 54.41 32.86
N ARG A 187 16.74 54.86 31.61
CA ARG A 187 17.35 56.11 31.17
C ARG A 187 16.25 57.16 31.13
N ARG A 188 16.41 58.16 31.99
CA ARG A 188 15.63 59.40 32.03
C ARG A 188 16.56 60.52 31.55
N PHE A 189 16.03 61.31 30.61
CA PHE A 189 16.59 62.52 29.97
C PHE A 189 17.75 62.33 29.00
#